data_AF-A0AAE7THU6-F1
#
_entry.id   AF-A0AAE7THU6-F1
#
_cell.length_a   1.000
_cell.length_b   1.000
_cell.length_c   1.000
_cell.angle_alpha   90.00
_cell.angle_beta   90.00
_cell.angle_gamma   90.00
#
_symmetry.space_group_name_H-M   'P 1'
#
loop_
_entity.id
_entity.type
_entity.pdbx_description
1 polymer ?
#
loop_
_entity_poly.entity_id
_entity_poly.type
_entity_poly.pdbx_seq_one_letter_code
_entity_poly.pdbx_strand_id
1 'polypeptide(L)'
;MFDDEIKAALDAPLNRAHVKEREQGGRKLSYIEGWVAIAEANRIFGFDGWTRETIDLKCVAENAREIGRDKVPGFGVTYNARVRVTVGRVVREGSGSGHGIDRDLGLAHESALKEAETDAMKRAFMTFGNVFGLALYDKTQSNVVDEAELRRQVEMAAKRTSFLEHYKSSIDDYTDKTKLLTWWNSDAQKAARRNYELSYDDVEMLKARVRQKAEALDA
;
A
#
# COMPACT_ATOMS: atom_id res chain seq x y z
N MET A 1 -4.02 14.48 -9.74
CA MET A 1 -4.58 13.20 -9.28
C MET A 1 -3.55 12.14 -9.60
N PHE A 2 -3.40 11.11 -8.77
CA PHE A 2 -2.50 10.00 -9.12
C PHE A 2 -2.97 9.31 -10.40
N ASP A 3 -2.02 8.84 -11.20
CA ASP A 3 -2.32 7.94 -12.32
C ASP A 3 -2.71 6.54 -11.80
N ASP A 4 -3.11 5.68 -12.73
CA ASP A 4 -3.64 4.36 -12.37
C ASP A 4 -2.54 3.39 -11.93
N GLU A 5 -1.28 3.61 -12.34
CA GLU A 5 -0.13 2.81 -11.90
C GLU A 5 0.19 3.08 -10.43
N ILE A 6 0.24 4.36 -10.03
CA ILE A 6 0.43 4.77 -8.64
C ILE A 6 -0.73 4.26 -7.78
N LYS A 7 -1.98 4.41 -8.22
CA LYS A 7 -3.14 3.90 -7.47
C LYS A 7 -3.04 2.39 -7.26
N ALA A 8 -2.74 1.63 -8.31
CA ALA A 8 -2.58 0.18 -8.20
C ALA A 8 -1.45 -0.20 -7.23
N ALA A 9 -0.33 0.52 -7.25
CA ALA A 9 0.78 0.29 -6.34
C ALA A 9 0.45 0.63 -4.87
N LEU A 10 -0.41 1.63 -4.63
CA LEU A 10 -0.88 2.02 -3.30
C LEU A 10 -1.93 1.05 -2.72
N ASP A 11 -2.81 0.55 -3.59
CA ASP A 11 -3.87 -0.41 -3.24
C ASP A 11 -3.32 -1.84 -3.05
N ALA A 12 -2.14 -2.12 -3.61
CA ALA A 12 -1.49 -3.42 -3.52
C ALA A 12 -1.36 -3.92 -2.06
N PRO A 13 -1.48 -5.23 -1.80
CA PRO A 13 -1.29 -5.78 -0.47
C PRO A 13 0.10 -5.48 0.11
N LEU A 14 0.17 -5.37 1.44
CA LEU A 14 1.43 -5.29 2.16
C LEU A 14 2.12 -6.67 2.16
N ASN A 15 3.38 -6.72 1.73
CA ASN A 15 4.18 -7.93 1.83
C ASN A 15 4.47 -8.28 3.29
N ARG A 16 4.13 -9.51 3.71
CA ARG A 16 4.38 -10.02 5.06
C ARG A 16 5.86 -9.93 5.47
N ALA A 17 6.79 -10.01 4.52
CA ALA A 17 8.22 -9.84 4.78
C ALA A 17 8.59 -8.46 5.35
N HIS A 18 7.78 -7.43 5.08
CA HIS A 18 7.96 -6.08 5.58
C HIS A 18 7.35 -5.86 6.98
N VAL A 19 6.61 -6.84 7.50
CA VAL A 19 5.94 -6.74 8.80
C VAL A 19 6.86 -7.25 9.90
N LYS A 20 7.06 -6.42 10.92
CA LYS A 20 7.74 -6.77 12.17
C LYS A 20 6.74 -6.82 13.30
N GLU A 21 7.06 -7.56 14.35
CA GLU A 21 6.28 -7.61 15.58
C GLU A 21 7.13 -7.15 16.75
N ARG A 22 6.50 -6.44 17.68
CA ARG A 22 7.06 -6.14 19.00
C ARG A 22 6.05 -6.45 20.08
N GLU A 23 6.51 -6.79 21.27
CA GLU A 23 5.65 -6.93 22.44
C GLU A 23 5.65 -5.61 23.23
N GLN A 24 4.46 -5.08 23.50
CA GLN A 24 4.27 -3.86 24.26
C GLN A 24 3.02 -4.01 25.14
N GLY A 25 3.18 -3.90 26.45
CA GLY A 25 2.08 -4.04 27.41
C GLY A 25 1.37 -5.40 27.35
N GLY A 26 2.12 -6.49 27.10
CA GLY A 26 1.57 -7.85 26.97
C GLY A 26 0.79 -8.09 25.68
N ARG A 27 0.85 -7.17 24.71
CA ARG A 27 0.24 -7.31 23.39
C ARG A 27 1.33 -7.34 22.33
N LYS A 28 1.15 -8.19 21.32
CA LYS A 28 1.92 -8.13 20.08
C LYS A 28 1.37 -7.03 19.19
N LEU A 29 2.25 -6.15 18.73
CA LEU A 29 1.94 -5.07 17.81
C LEU A 29 2.73 -5.28 16.52
N SER A 30 2.03 -5.35 15.40
CA SER A 30 2.63 -5.40 14.07
C SER A 30 2.96 -3.98 13.59
N TYR A 31 4.10 -3.80 12.93
CA TYR A 31 4.53 -2.53 12.36
C TYR A 31 5.43 -2.74 11.14
N ILE A 32 5.55 -1.72 10.29
CA ILE A 32 6.63 -1.63 9.31
C ILE A 32 7.77 -0.75 9.86
N GLU A 33 9.00 -1.08 9.48
CA GLU A 33 10.17 -0.26 9.82
C GLU A 33 10.18 1.05 9.03
N GLY A 34 10.82 2.09 9.58
CA GLY A 34 10.84 3.42 8.94
C GLY A 34 11.47 3.40 7.55
N TRP A 35 12.53 2.60 7.37
CA TRP A 35 13.21 2.47 6.08
C TRP A 35 12.33 1.82 5.01
N VAL A 36 11.44 0.90 5.40
CA VAL A 36 10.48 0.27 4.47
C VAL A 36 9.52 1.31 3.92
N ALA A 37 8.97 2.17 4.79
CA ALA A 37 8.07 3.25 4.34
C ALA A 37 8.80 4.19 3.36
N ILE A 38 10.06 4.53 3.61
CA ILE A 38 10.85 5.37 2.71
C ILE A 38 11.12 4.65 1.38
N ALA A 39 11.48 3.36 1.43
CA ALA A 39 11.73 2.56 0.24
C ALA A 39 10.48 2.41 -0.65
N GLU A 40 9.32 2.16 -0.05
CA GLU A 40 8.04 2.11 -0.77
C GLU A 40 7.68 3.48 -1.37
N ALA A 41 7.92 4.59 -0.66
CA ALA A 41 7.71 5.93 -1.20
C ALA A 41 8.59 6.18 -2.42
N ASN A 42 9.87 5.82 -2.35
CA ASN A 42 10.79 5.94 -3.48
C ASN A 42 10.39 5.04 -4.66
N ARG A 43 9.91 3.82 -4.38
CA ARG A 43 9.46 2.87 -5.40
C ARG A 43 8.20 3.36 -6.12
N ILE A 44 7.23 3.91 -5.39
CA ILE A 44 5.90 4.27 -5.92
C ILE A 44 5.90 5.68 -6.52
N PHE A 45 6.54 6.63 -5.86
CA PHE A 45 6.49 8.05 -6.25
C PHE A 45 7.75 8.52 -6.96
N GLY A 46 8.83 7.75 -6.95
CA GLY A 46 10.17 8.22 -7.32
C GLY A 46 10.83 8.99 -6.17
N PHE A 47 12.15 8.89 -6.05
CA PHE A 47 12.88 9.53 -4.94
C PHE A 47 12.79 11.07 -4.97
N ASP A 48 12.45 11.65 -6.12
CA ASP A 48 12.24 13.07 -6.37
C ASP A 48 10.74 13.47 -6.44
N GLY A 49 9.82 12.50 -6.32
CA GLY A 49 8.37 12.73 -6.43
C GLY A 49 7.65 12.99 -5.11
N TRP A 50 8.36 12.95 -3.98
CA TRP A 50 7.79 13.23 -2.66
C TRP A 50 8.73 14.02 -1.76
N THR A 51 8.17 14.75 -0.79
CA THR A 51 8.93 15.45 0.24
C THR A 51 8.40 15.14 1.63
N ARG A 52 9.25 15.38 2.64
CA ARG A 52 8.95 15.22 4.06
C ARG A 52 9.40 16.45 4.82
N GLU A 53 8.52 16.95 5.69
CA GLU A 53 8.81 18.09 6.56
C GLU A 53 8.42 17.77 8.00
N THR A 54 9.34 17.98 8.94
CA THR A 54 9.01 17.97 10.38
C THR A 54 8.38 19.31 10.73
N ILE A 55 7.07 19.31 10.94
CA ILE A 55 6.26 20.52 11.18
C ILE A 55 6.31 20.93 12.65
N ASP A 56 6.32 19.96 13.55
CA ASP A 56 6.42 20.19 14.99
C ASP A 56 7.22 19.05 15.62
N LEU A 57 8.02 19.38 16.64
CA LEU A 57 8.81 18.42 17.40
C LEU A 57 9.04 18.99 18.79
N LYS A 58 8.45 18.36 19.79
CA LYS A 58 8.40 18.89 21.15
C LYS A 58 8.70 17.83 22.19
N CYS A 59 9.65 18.12 23.09
CA CYS A 59 9.80 17.39 24.33
C CYS A 59 8.59 17.70 25.22
N VAL A 60 7.82 16.67 25.58
CA VAL A 60 6.59 16.81 26.39
C VAL A 60 6.75 16.26 27.80
N ALA A 61 7.76 15.44 28.03
CA ALA A 61 8.12 14.95 29.36
C ALA A 61 9.61 14.61 29.41
N GLU A 62 10.25 14.97 30.51
CA GLU A 62 11.64 14.66 30.81
C GLU A 62 11.76 14.52 32.33
N ASN A 63 12.07 13.32 32.81
CA ASN A 63 12.14 13.05 34.24
C ASN A 63 13.24 12.04 34.56
N ALA A 64 13.92 12.23 35.69
CA ALA A 64 14.72 11.16 36.29
C ALA A 64 13.81 9.99 36.70
N ARG A 65 14.27 8.76 36.49
CA ARG A 65 13.55 7.53 36.85
C ARG A 65 14.51 6.37 37.11
N GLU A 66 14.02 5.36 37.81
CA GLU A 66 14.69 4.05 37.84
C GLU A 66 14.45 3.31 36.52
N ILE A 67 15.50 2.67 36.00
CA ILE A 67 15.46 1.93 34.72
C ILE A 67 16.00 0.50 34.89
N GLY A 68 15.54 -0.41 34.03
CA GLY A 68 15.94 -1.81 34.05
C GLY A 68 15.43 -2.59 35.27
N ARG A 69 15.81 -3.87 35.35
CA ARG A 69 15.41 -4.77 36.46
C ARG A 69 16.04 -4.35 37.80
N ASP A 70 17.27 -3.84 37.73
CA ASP A 70 18.08 -3.47 38.90
C ASP A 70 17.78 -2.05 39.40
N LYS A 71 16.80 -1.36 38.81
CA LYS A 71 16.31 -0.04 39.23
C LYS A 71 17.42 1.02 39.34
N VAL A 72 18.36 1.00 38.42
CA VAL A 72 19.46 1.98 38.42
C VAL A 72 18.93 3.38 38.06
N PRO A 73 19.53 4.46 38.59
CA PRO A 73 19.16 5.81 38.20
C PRO A 73 19.39 6.05 36.70
N GLY A 74 18.43 6.70 36.06
CA GLY A 74 18.49 7.14 34.68
C GLY A 74 17.39 8.15 34.37
N PHE A 75 17.03 8.27 33.09
CA PHE A 75 16.10 9.26 32.59
C PHE A 75 15.04 8.61 31.70
N GLY A 76 13.85 9.20 31.72
CA GLY A 76 12.77 8.93 30.78
C GLY A 76 12.40 10.22 30.06
N VAL A 77 12.46 10.19 28.73
CA VAL A 77 12.19 11.33 27.86
C VAL A 77 11.11 10.97 26.86
N THR A 78 10.18 11.88 26.59
CA THR A 78 9.12 11.69 25.59
C THR A 78 9.02 12.89 24.67
N TYR A 79 9.01 12.61 23.37
CA TYR A 79 8.77 13.59 22.33
C TYR A 79 7.47 13.30 21.61
N ASN A 80 6.78 14.37 21.21
CA ASN A 80 5.75 14.32 20.17
C ASN A 80 6.29 15.00 18.92
N ALA A 81 5.98 14.44 17.76
CA ALA A 81 6.30 15.03 16.47
C ALA A 81 5.06 15.10 15.58
N ARG A 82 5.04 16.08 14.68
CA ARG A 82 4.12 16.16 13.54
C ARG A 82 4.93 16.25 12.27
N VAL A 83 4.71 15.31 11.36
CA VAL A 83 5.40 15.25 10.06
C VAL A 83 4.38 15.39 8.95
N ARG A 84 4.74 16.18 7.93
CA ARG A 84 4.01 16.33 6.68
C ARG A 84 4.73 15.58 5.57
N VAL A 85 3.97 14.82 4.79
CA VAL A 85 4.41 14.20 3.55
C VAL A 85 3.63 14.83 2.41
N THR A 86 4.33 15.27 1.37
CA THR A 86 3.75 15.87 0.17
C THR A 86 4.13 15.04 -1.04
N VAL A 87 3.13 14.63 -1.83
CA VAL A 87 3.30 13.92 -3.11
C VAL A 87 2.51 14.66 -4.17
N GLY A 88 3.20 15.43 -5.02
CA GLY A 88 2.55 16.36 -5.95
C GLY A 88 1.63 17.36 -5.23
N ARG A 89 0.31 17.24 -5.43
CA ARG A 89 -0.70 18.08 -4.77
C ARG A 89 -1.33 17.46 -3.52
N VAL A 90 -1.00 16.20 -3.21
CA VAL A 90 -1.55 15.47 -2.07
C VAL A 90 -0.66 15.72 -0.87
N VAL A 91 -1.24 16.23 0.21
CA VAL A 91 -0.56 16.48 1.47
C VAL A 91 -1.20 15.63 2.55
N ARG A 92 -0.38 14.90 3.31
CA ARG A 92 -0.81 14.09 4.46
C ARG A 92 0.07 14.44 5.65
N GLU A 93 -0.54 14.50 6.82
CA GLU A 93 0.18 14.70 8.06
C GLU A 93 -0.04 13.52 9.00
N GLY A 94 0.99 13.23 9.79
CA GLY A 94 0.95 12.24 10.84
C GLY A 94 1.55 12.84 12.11
N SER A 95 0.96 12.49 13.25
CA SER A 95 1.53 12.78 14.56
C SER A 95 2.05 11.48 15.17
N GLY A 96 3.24 11.52 15.76
CA GLY A 96 3.87 10.37 16.41
C GLY A 96 4.44 10.73 17.76
N SER A 97 4.70 9.71 18.56
CA SER A 97 5.33 9.83 19.88
C SER A 97 6.52 8.89 19.96
N GLY A 98 7.57 9.33 20.65
CA GLY A 98 8.77 8.54 20.86
C GLY A 98 9.23 8.62 22.30
N HIS A 99 9.79 7.53 22.79
CA HIS A 99 10.14 7.36 24.20
C HIS A 99 11.58 6.86 24.34
N GLY A 100 12.41 7.67 24.98
CA GLY A 100 13.80 7.35 25.28
C GLY A 100 13.96 7.02 26.75
N ILE A 101 14.64 5.92 27.04
CA ILE A 101 15.01 5.52 28.39
C ILE A 101 16.49 5.17 28.37
N ASP A 102 17.30 5.95 29.07
CA ASP A 102 18.75 5.74 29.14
C ASP A 102 19.31 6.29 30.46
N ARG A 103 20.52 5.87 30.83
CA ARG A 103 21.26 6.45 31.96
C ARG A 103 21.80 7.84 31.62
N ASP A 104 22.15 8.07 30.36
CA ASP A 104 22.55 9.36 29.84
C ASP A 104 21.33 10.14 29.34
N LEU A 105 21.16 11.37 29.82
CA LEU A 105 20.01 12.20 29.42
C LEU A 105 20.03 12.49 27.91
N GLY A 106 21.20 12.79 27.34
CA GLY A 106 21.35 13.09 25.92
C GLY A 106 20.94 11.92 25.03
N LEU A 107 21.36 10.70 25.37
CA LEU A 107 20.95 9.47 24.65
C LEU A 107 19.44 9.21 24.77
N ALA A 108 18.84 9.50 25.93
CA ALA A 108 17.39 9.41 26.09
C ALA A 108 16.65 10.42 25.18
N HIS A 109 17.13 11.68 25.08
CA HIS A 109 16.59 12.66 24.13
C HIS A 109 16.75 12.21 22.68
N GLU A 110 17.94 11.74 22.30
CA GLU A 110 18.24 11.29 20.94
C GLU A 110 17.28 10.18 20.50
N SER A 111 17.11 9.15 21.33
CA SER A 111 16.24 8.01 21.04
C SER A 111 14.78 8.42 20.93
N ALA A 112 14.28 9.19 21.92
CA ALA A 112 12.89 9.65 21.94
C ALA A 112 12.54 10.51 20.73
N LEU A 113 13.44 11.43 20.36
CA LEU A 113 13.27 12.35 19.24
C LEU A 113 13.20 11.57 17.92
N LYS A 114 14.16 10.67 17.67
CA LYS A 114 14.23 9.88 16.43
C LYS A 114 13.02 8.95 16.28
N GLU A 115 12.57 8.33 17.36
CA GLU A 115 11.36 7.50 17.35
C GLU A 115 10.12 8.34 17.03
N ALA A 116 9.94 9.50 17.67
CA ALA A 116 8.78 10.36 17.46
C ALA A 116 8.64 10.82 16.00
N GLU A 117 9.74 11.30 15.40
CA GLU A 117 9.75 11.73 14.00
C GLU A 117 9.46 10.56 13.05
N THR A 118 10.08 9.40 13.29
CA THR A 118 9.88 8.20 12.45
C THR A 118 8.44 7.68 12.55
N ASP A 119 7.85 7.67 13.74
CA ASP A 119 6.46 7.27 13.92
C ASP A 119 5.49 8.24 13.23
N ALA A 120 5.70 9.56 13.39
CA ALA A 120 4.90 10.59 12.73
C ALA A 120 4.95 10.45 11.20
N MET A 121 6.15 10.22 10.64
CA MET A 121 6.35 9.97 9.21
C MET A 121 5.59 8.72 8.74
N LYS A 122 5.72 7.58 9.43
CA LYS A 122 5.00 6.35 9.07
C LYS A 122 3.49 6.55 9.10
N ARG A 123 2.98 7.31 10.07
CA ARG A 123 1.55 7.61 10.22
C ARG A 123 1.04 8.56 9.13
N ALA A 124 1.85 9.49 8.66
CA ALA A 124 1.54 10.30 7.48
C ALA A 124 1.42 9.40 6.24
N PHE A 125 2.40 8.53 6.03
CA PHE A 125 2.45 7.60 4.89
C PHE A 125 1.32 6.57 4.87
N MET A 126 0.95 6.03 6.03
CA MET A 126 -0.13 5.03 6.14
C MET A 126 -1.43 5.49 5.46
N THR A 127 -1.72 6.80 5.45
CA THR A 127 -2.93 7.32 4.81
C THR A 127 -2.93 7.28 3.28
N PHE A 128 -1.83 6.86 2.64
CA PHE A 128 -1.74 6.67 1.19
C PHE A 128 -2.17 5.28 0.73
N GLY A 129 -2.00 4.22 1.53
CA GLY A 129 -2.34 2.87 1.09
C GLY A 129 -1.81 1.72 1.96
N ASN A 130 -2.19 0.50 1.57
CA ASN A 130 -1.90 -0.75 2.28
C ASN A 130 -0.41 -0.99 2.49
N VAL A 131 0.39 -0.77 1.45
CA VAL A 131 1.85 -0.92 1.42
C VAL A 131 2.58 -0.06 2.45
N PHE A 132 1.99 1.07 2.89
CA PHE A 132 2.55 1.94 3.93
C PHE A 132 2.13 1.55 5.36
N GLY A 133 1.55 0.37 5.54
CA GLY A 133 1.15 -0.15 6.84
C GLY A 133 -0.33 0.08 7.18
N LEU A 134 -1.16 0.61 6.28
CA LEU A 134 -2.61 0.69 6.48
C LEU A 134 -3.23 -0.71 6.68
N ALA A 135 -2.71 -1.72 5.97
CA ALA A 135 -3.16 -3.10 6.09
C ALA A 135 -3.03 -3.68 7.52
N LEU A 136 -2.15 -3.11 8.36
CA LEU A 136 -1.94 -3.54 9.75
C LEU A 136 -3.03 -3.02 10.72
N TYR A 137 -3.82 -2.03 10.29
CA TYR A 137 -4.94 -1.50 11.07
C TYR A 137 -6.19 -2.37 10.94
N ASP A 138 -6.28 -3.17 9.87
CA ASP A 138 -7.24 -4.24 9.78
C ASP A 138 -6.84 -5.38 10.73
N LYS A 139 -7.70 -5.66 11.72
CA LYS A 139 -7.48 -6.71 12.72
C LYS A 139 -7.36 -8.10 12.09
N THR A 140 -7.96 -8.30 10.92
CA THR A 140 -7.85 -9.58 10.17
C THR A 140 -6.59 -9.64 9.31
N GLN A 141 -5.90 -8.51 9.10
CA GLN A 141 -4.75 -8.36 8.21
C GLN A 141 -5.03 -8.96 6.82
N SER A 142 -6.23 -8.77 6.29
CA SER A 142 -6.68 -9.35 5.02
C SER A 142 -5.83 -8.91 3.81
N ASN A 143 -5.22 -7.73 3.90
CA ASN A 143 -4.31 -7.17 2.90
C ASN A 143 -2.83 -7.34 3.25
N VAL A 144 -2.48 -8.31 4.10
CA VAL A 144 -1.10 -8.72 4.36
C VAL A 144 -0.88 -10.10 3.75
N VAL A 145 -0.09 -10.16 2.69
CA VAL A 145 0.12 -11.38 1.91
C VAL A 145 1.59 -11.73 1.79
N ASP A 146 1.86 -13.00 1.54
CA ASP A 146 3.21 -13.51 1.41
C ASP A 146 3.74 -13.22 0.00
N GLU A 147 5.07 -13.19 -0.16
CA GLU A 147 5.74 -12.95 -1.44
C GLU A 147 5.21 -13.83 -2.59
N ALA A 148 4.90 -15.10 -2.31
CA ALA A 148 4.36 -16.03 -3.29
C ALA A 148 2.98 -15.62 -3.81
N GLU A 149 2.10 -15.15 -2.90
CA GLU A 149 0.76 -14.68 -3.28
C GLU A 149 0.83 -13.35 -4.03
N LEU A 150 1.73 -12.45 -3.63
CA LEU A 150 1.97 -11.20 -4.35
C LEU A 150 2.40 -11.48 -5.80
N ARG A 151 3.35 -12.39 -6.00
CA ARG A 151 3.79 -12.82 -7.34
C ARG A 151 2.66 -13.43 -8.15
N ARG A 152 1.84 -14.29 -7.52
CA ARG A 152 0.67 -14.88 -8.18
C ARG A 152 -0.31 -13.82 -8.66
N GLN A 153 -0.60 -12.81 -7.83
CA GLN A 153 -1.51 -11.71 -8.19
C GLN A 153 -0.95 -10.87 -9.35
N VAL A 154 0.34 -10.55 -9.33
CA VAL A 154 1.00 -9.81 -10.42
C VAL A 154 0.96 -10.61 -11.73
N GLU A 155 1.30 -11.90 -11.67
CA GLU A 155 1.26 -12.78 -12.85
C GLU A 155 -0.16 -12.94 -13.41
N MET A 156 -1.16 -13.10 -12.54
CA MET A 156 -2.56 -13.18 -12.95
C MET A 156 -3.05 -11.86 -13.56
N ALA A 157 -2.68 -10.71 -13.00
CA ALA A 157 -3.01 -9.40 -13.57
C ALA A 157 -2.39 -9.20 -14.96
N ALA A 158 -1.14 -9.64 -15.15
CA ALA A 158 -0.48 -9.62 -16.46
C ALA A 158 -1.20 -10.53 -17.47
N LYS A 159 -1.51 -11.78 -17.07
CA LYS A 159 -2.28 -12.72 -17.90
C LYS A 159 -3.65 -12.17 -18.27
N ARG A 160 -4.36 -11.55 -17.32
CA ARG A 160 -5.66 -10.91 -17.56
C ARG A 160 -5.53 -9.77 -18.58
N THR A 161 -4.50 -8.94 -18.46
CA THR A 161 -4.24 -7.83 -19.37
C THR A 161 -3.98 -8.32 -20.79
N SER A 162 -3.05 -9.27 -20.97
CA SER A 162 -2.78 -9.86 -22.29
C SER A 162 -4.01 -10.56 -22.86
N PHE A 163 -4.79 -11.24 -22.02
CA PHE A 163 -6.05 -11.85 -22.45
C PHE A 163 -7.03 -10.80 -22.95
N LEU A 164 -7.23 -9.70 -22.23
CA LEU A 164 -8.13 -8.62 -22.63
C LEU A 164 -7.72 -7.97 -23.96
N GLU A 165 -6.43 -7.75 -24.17
CA GLU A 165 -5.91 -7.23 -25.44
C GLU A 165 -6.17 -8.20 -26.61
N HIS A 166 -5.84 -9.48 -26.43
CA HIS A 166 -6.12 -10.51 -27.41
C HIS A 166 -7.62 -10.63 -27.72
N TYR A 167 -8.47 -10.55 -26.69
CA TYR A 167 -9.91 -10.62 -26.84
C TYR A 167 -10.47 -9.42 -27.61
N LYS A 168 -9.99 -8.21 -27.30
CA LYS A 168 -10.37 -6.99 -28.04
C LYS A 168 -10.01 -7.12 -29.51
N SER A 169 -8.78 -7.55 -29.83
CA SER A 169 -8.35 -7.80 -31.21
C SER A 169 -9.23 -8.84 -31.89
N SER A 170 -9.48 -9.97 -31.23
CA SER A 170 -10.32 -11.04 -31.77
C SER A 170 -11.72 -10.57 -32.12
N ILE A 171 -12.32 -9.71 -31.28
CA ILE A 171 -13.62 -9.09 -31.57
C ILE A 171 -13.54 -8.21 -32.82
N ASP A 172 -12.50 -7.39 -32.92
CA ASP A 172 -12.32 -6.45 -34.03
C ASP A 172 -12.08 -7.16 -35.37
N ASP A 173 -11.48 -8.36 -35.35
CA ASP A 173 -11.15 -9.17 -36.52
C ASP A 173 -12.36 -9.87 -37.16
N TYR A 174 -13.50 -9.95 -36.47
CA TYR A 174 -14.70 -10.55 -37.05
C TYR A 174 -15.25 -9.69 -38.20
N THR A 175 -15.59 -10.35 -39.30
CA THR A 175 -16.23 -9.75 -40.50
C THR A 175 -17.68 -10.19 -40.69
N ASP A 176 -18.18 -11.07 -39.83
CA ASP A 176 -19.54 -11.60 -39.86
C ASP A 176 -20.17 -11.51 -38.48
N LYS A 177 -21.31 -10.81 -38.40
CA LYS A 177 -22.02 -10.57 -37.13
C LYS A 177 -22.51 -11.85 -36.47
N THR A 178 -23.05 -12.78 -37.24
CA THR A 178 -23.58 -14.03 -36.70
C THR A 178 -22.46 -14.84 -36.07
N LYS A 179 -21.32 -14.97 -36.75
CA LYS A 179 -20.13 -15.65 -36.22
C LYS A 179 -19.59 -14.97 -34.96
N LEU A 180 -19.54 -13.64 -34.92
CA LEU A 180 -19.13 -12.88 -33.74
C LEU A 180 -20.03 -13.18 -32.53
N LEU A 181 -21.35 -13.10 -32.71
CA LEU A 181 -22.31 -13.33 -31.62
C LEU A 181 -22.34 -14.80 -31.17
N THR A 182 -22.21 -15.75 -32.10
CA THR A 182 -22.08 -17.18 -31.77
C THR A 182 -20.80 -17.43 -30.98
N TRP A 183 -19.66 -16.88 -31.40
CA TRP A 183 -18.40 -16.99 -30.67
C TRP A 183 -18.51 -16.40 -29.26
N TRP A 184 -19.00 -15.16 -29.13
CA TRP A 184 -19.12 -14.44 -27.86
C TRP A 184 -19.98 -15.19 -26.83
N ASN A 185 -21.06 -15.83 -27.29
CA ASN A 185 -22.00 -16.55 -26.43
C ASN A 185 -21.63 -18.03 -26.21
N SER A 186 -20.55 -18.52 -26.83
CA SER A 186 -20.08 -19.89 -26.67
C SER A 186 -19.65 -20.18 -25.23
N ASP A 187 -19.80 -21.43 -24.81
CA ASP A 187 -19.40 -21.88 -23.47
C ASP A 187 -17.90 -21.78 -23.26
N ALA A 188 -17.11 -21.95 -24.34
CA ALA A 188 -15.67 -21.72 -24.33
C ALA A 188 -15.33 -20.28 -23.92
N GLN A 189 -15.98 -19.27 -24.52
CA GLN A 189 -15.73 -17.87 -24.18
C GLN A 189 -16.30 -17.49 -22.80
N LYS A 190 -17.41 -18.10 -22.36
CA LYS A 190 -17.88 -17.94 -20.96
C LYS A 190 -16.88 -18.53 -19.96
N ALA A 191 -16.29 -19.69 -20.26
CA ALA A 191 -15.28 -20.32 -19.41
C ALA A 191 -13.97 -19.52 -19.40
N ALA A 192 -13.51 -19.02 -20.55
CA ALA A 192 -12.31 -18.21 -20.66
C ALA A 192 -12.39 -16.95 -19.77
N ARG A 193 -13.51 -16.22 -19.80
CA ARG A 193 -13.73 -15.05 -18.93
C ARG A 193 -13.60 -15.37 -17.43
N ARG A 194 -14.03 -16.56 -17.00
CA ARG A 194 -13.88 -17.02 -15.61
C ARG A 194 -12.44 -17.42 -15.29
N ASN A 195 -11.79 -18.16 -16.19
CA ASN A 195 -10.43 -18.69 -15.98
C ASN A 195 -9.37 -17.58 -15.89
N TYR A 196 -9.61 -16.43 -16.52
CA TYR A 196 -8.73 -15.26 -16.44
C TYR A 196 -9.19 -14.22 -15.40
N GLU A 197 -10.13 -14.59 -14.53
CA GLU A 197 -10.61 -13.75 -13.41
C GLU A 197 -10.99 -12.33 -13.85
N LEU A 198 -11.73 -12.22 -14.97
CA LEU A 198 -12.19 -10.91 -15.43
C LEU A 198 -13.15 -10.30 -14.40
N SER A 199 -12.92 -9.03 -14.08
CA SER A 199 -13.84 -8.27 -13.24
C SER A 199 -15.17 -8.06 -13.96
N TYR A 200 -16.19 -7.63 -13.21
CA TYR A 200 -17.47 -7.22 -13.79
C TYR A 200 -17.27 -6.15 -14.87
N ASP A 201 -16.45 -5.14 -14.58
CA ASP A 201 -16.18 -4.02 -15.49
C ASP A 201 -15.43 -4.48 -16.75
N ASP A 202 -14.49 -5.42 -16.62
CA ASP A 202 -13.81 -6.03 -17.76
C ASP A 202 -14.81 -6.70 -18.72
N VAL A 203 -15.76 -7.46 -18.15
CA VAL A 203 -16.78 -8.15 -18.92
C VAL A 203 -17.74 -7.16 -19.59
N GLU A 204 -18.18 -6.12 -18.88
CA GLU A 204 -19.06 -5.09 -19.45
C GLU A 204 -18.39 -4.29 -20.56
N MET A 205 -17.10 -3.95 -20.41
CA MET A 205 -16.31 -3.32 -21.46
C MET A 205 -16.24 -4.19 -22.71
N LEU A 206 -15.95 -5.49 -22.57
CA LEU A 206 -15.93 -6.40 -23.71
C LEU A 206 -17.33 -6.55 -24.35
N LYS A 207 -18.41 -6.62 -23.56
CA LYS A 207 -19.79 -6.62 -24.08
C LYS A 207 -20.11 -5.38 -24.89
N ALA A 208 -19.68 -4.21 -24.42
CA ALA A 208 -19.88 -2.96 -25.15
C ALA A 208 -19.16 -2.98 -26.51
N ARG A 209 -17.91 -3.47 -26.53
CA ARG A 209 -17.14 -3.60 -27.77
C ARG A 209 -17.78 -4.58 -28.77
N VAL A 210 -18.27 -5.72 -28.29
CA VAL A 210 -18.99 -6.70 -29.13
C VAL A 210 -20.24 -6.08 -29.75
N ARG A 211 -21.03 -5.33 -28.96
CA ARG A 211 -22.22 -4.63 -29.45
C ARG A 211 -21.87 -3.64 -30.54
N GLN A 212 -20.90 -2.77 -30.28
CA GLN A 212 -20.43 -1.77 -31.25
C GLN A 212 -19.94 -2.42 -32.56
N LYS A 213 -19.18 -3.51 -32.46
CA LYS A 213 -18.70 -4.24 -33.64
C LYS A 213 -19.83 -4.91 -34.41
N ALA A 214 -20.80 -5.51 -33.71
CA ALA A 214 -21.96 -6.14 -34.35
C ALA A 214 -22.81 -5.11 -35.10
N GLU A 215 -23.04 -3.93 -34.52
CA GLU A 215 -23.74 -2.81 -35.17
C GLU A 215 -22.99 -2.33 -36.42
N ALA A 216 -21.65 -2.24 -36.36
CA ALA A 216 -20.83 -1.85 -37.51
C ALA A 216 -20.81 -2.89 -38.64
N LEU A 217 -21.12 -4.16 -38.37
CA LEU A 217 -21.22 -5.22 -39.37
C LEU A 217 -22.64 -5.33 -39.98
N ASP A 218 -23.64 -4.65 -39.42
CA ASP A 218 -24.98 -4.53 -39.99
C ASP A 218 -25.11 -3.36 -40.99
N ALA A 219 -24.18 -2.40 -40.94
CA ALA A 219 -24.15 -1.18 -41.76
C ALA A 219 -23.44 -1.41 -43.10
#